data_AF-A0A9E3UQ57-F1
#
_entry.id   AF-A0A9E3UQ57-F1
#
_cell.length_a   1.000
_cell.length_b   1.000
_cell.length_c   1.000
_cell.angle_alpha   90.00
_cell.angle_beta   90.00
_cell.angle_gamma   90.00
#
_symmetry.space_group_name_H-M   'P 1'
#
loop_
_entity.id
_entity.type
_entity.pdbx_description
1 polymer ?
#
loop_
_entity_poly.entity_id
_entity_poly.type
_entity_poly.pdbx_seq_one_letter_code
_entity_poly.pdbx_strand_id
1 'polypeptide(L)'
;MSMTLKALTLAATMTLGLSATAHAAGAPTAPRPPAAAPSAPQDAASSEATVYCIREASIGSRIERDFCRTREEWLEKGTDPLKRN
;
A
#
# COMPACT_ATOMS: atom_id res chain seq x y z
N MET A 1 -5.09 44.45 -47.72
CA MET A 1 -3.92 45.08 -48.37
C MET A 1 -2.66 44.53 -47.73
N SER A 2 -1.74 44.06 -48.58
CA SER A 2 -0.29 43.84 -48.35
C SER A 2 0.08 42.68 -47.40
N MET A 3 0.43 41.48 -47.90
CA MET A 3 1.77 41.04 -48.36
C MET A 3 2.87 41.42 -47.36
N THR A 4 3.67 40.50 -46.82
CA THR A 4 4.82 39.92 -47.55
C THR A 4 5.37 38.66 -46.85
N LEU A 5 5.65 37.64 -47.66
CA LEU A 5 6.36 36.38 -47.39
C LEU A 5 7.89 36.60 -47.24
N LYS A 6 8.57 35.88 -46.33
CA LYS A 6 9.99 35.43 -46.43
C LYS A 6 10.30 34.53 -45.21
N ALA A 7 10.27 33.20 -45.37
CA ALA A 7 11.36 32.33 -45.87
C ALA A 7 12.30 31.84 -44.75
N LEU A 8 12.21 30.53 -44.51
CA LEU A 8 13.20 29.55 -44.02
C LEU A 8 14.40 30.03 -43.19
N THR A 9 14.53 29.44 -41.99
CA THR A 9 15.79 28.80 -41.57
C THR A 9 15.52 27.64 -40.61
N LEU A 10 15.93 26.47 -41.09
CA LEU A 10 16.00 25.20 -40.40
C LEU A 10 17.12 25.26 -39.35
N ALA A 11 16.82 24.98 -38.08
CA ALA A 11 17.84 24.67 -37.08
C ALA A 11 17.28 23.67 -36.07
N ALA A 12 17.26 22.40 -36.46
CA ALA A 12 17.07 21.29 -35.54
C ALA A 12 18.40 21.05 -34.81
N THR A 13 18.61 21.72 -33.68
CA THR A 13 19.71 21.38 -32.77
C THR A 13 19.23 20.29 -31.82
N MET A 14 19.51 19.04 -32.20
CA MET A 14 19.47 17.91 -31.28
C MET A 14 20.52 18.11 -30.18
N THR A 15 20.12 18.58 -29.01
CA THR A 15 20.91 18.41 -27.80
C THR A 15 20.67 17.02 -27.25
N LEU A 16 21.56 16.08 -27.59
CA LEU A 16 21.67 14.81 -26.89
C LEU A 16 22.05 15.09 -25.44
N GLY A 17 21.09 14.93 -24.53
CA GLY A 17 21.32 14.96 -23.09
C GLY A 17 22.12 13.73 -22.67
N LEU A 18 23.43 13.90 -22.49
CA LEU A 18 24.30 12.92 -21.87
C LEU A 18 23.86 12.72 -20.41
N SER A 19 23.13 11.63 -20.14
CA SER A 19 22.74 11.23 -18.79
C SER A 19 23.97 10.60 -18.11
N ALA A 20 24.69 11.37 -17.29
CA ALA A 20 25.73 10.82 -16.45
C ALA A 20 25.09 9.93 -15.37
N THR A 21 25.26 8.60 -15.48
CA THR A 21 24.89 7.68 -14.41
C THR A 21 25.85 7.87 -13.24
N ALA A 22 25.39 8.56 -12.20
CA ALA A 22 26.09 8.62 -10.93
C ALA A 22 26.22 7.20 -10.36
N HIS A 23 27.41 6.62 -10.46
CA HIS A 23 27.74 5.41 -9.72
C HIS A 23 27.88 5.78 -8.24
N ALA A 24 26.87 5.44 -7.45
CA ALA A 24 26.99 5.48 -5.99
C ALA A 24 28.09 4.49 -5.58
N ALA A 25 29.23 5.00 -5.13
CA ALA A 25 30.24 4.20 -4.48
C ALA A 25 29.59 3.53 -3.25
N GLY A 26 29.57 2.19 -3.24
CA GLY A 26 28.94 1.41 -2.18
C GLY A 26 29.54 1.76 -0.83
N ALA A 27 28.71 2.22 0.10
CA ALA A 27 29.10 2.33 1.50
C ALA A 27 29.45 0.93 2.03
N PRO A 28 30.44 0.78 2.92
CA PRO A 28 30.74 -0.50 3.54
C PRO A 28 29.51 -0.98 4.31
N THR A 29 29.00 -2.15 3.91
CA THR A 29 27.88 -2.83 4.57
C THR A 29 28.30 -3.17 6.01
N ALA A 30 27.85 -2.38 6.98
CA ALA A 30 27.89 -2.79 8.37
C ALA A 30 27.06 -4.09 8.53
N PRO A 31 27.50 -5.08 9.32
CA PRO A 31 26.72 -6.28 9.57
C PRO A 31 25.35 -5.90 10.12
N ARG A 32 24.30 -6.27 9.38
CA ARG A 32 22.92 -6.14 9.84
C ARG A 32 22.76 -7.00 11.09
N PRO A 33 22.27 -6.45 12.22
CA PRO A 33 21.90 -7.29 13.36
C PRO A 33 20.93 -8.38 12.86
N PRO A 34 21.06 -9.64 13.33
CA PRO A 34 20.12 -10.68 12.93
C PRO A 34 18.71 -10.20 13.23
N ALA A 35 17.84 -10.29 12.23
CA ALA A 35 16.42 -10.02 12.43
C ALA A 35 15.95 -10.92 13.57
N ALA A 36 15.38 -10.31 14.62
CA ALA A 36 14.72 -11.07 15.67
C ALA A 36 13.71 -12.01 14.99
N ALA A 37 13.85 -13.31 15.23
CA ALA A 37 12.92 -14.29 14.72
C ALA A 37 11.50 -13.87 15.14
N PRO A 38 10.49 -13.97 14.26
CA PRO A 38 9.12 -13.76 14.69
C PRO A 38 8.85 -14.70 15.85
N SER A 39 8.51 -14.13 17.01
CA SER A 39 8.07 -14.91 18.16
C SER A 39 6.97 -15.84 17.67
N ALA A 40 7.15 -17.15 17.90
CA ALA A 40 6.12 -18.13 17.60
C ALA A 40 4.79 -17.67 18.22
N PRO A 41 3.64 -17.87 17.55
CA PRO A 41 2.36 -17.63 18.17
C PRO A 41 2.35 -18.38 19.50
N GLN A 42 2.29 -17.62 20.58
CA GLN A 42 2.10 -18.21 21.89
C GLN A 42 0.65 -18.69 21.86
N ASP A 43 0.46 -20.00 21.72
CA ASP A 43 -0.82 -20.67 21.95
C ASP A 43 -1.20 -20.42 23.42
N ALA A 44 -1.71 -19.21 23.67
CA ALA A 44 -2.58 -18.96 24.80
C ALA A 44 -3.69 -19.99 24.63
N ALA A 45 -3.91 -20.81 25.65
CA ALA A 45 -5.05 -21.72 25.73
C ALA A 45 -6.33 -20.89 25.59
N SER A 46 -6.70 -20.63 24.34
CA SER A 46 -7.86 -19.88 23.95
C SER A 46 -8.99 -20.85 24.22
N SER A 47 -9.80 -20.56 25.23
CA SER A 47 -11.15 -21.12 25.23
C SER A 47 -11.70 -20.79 23.85
N GLU A 48 -11.92 -21.80 23.01
CA GLU A 48 -12.18 -21.67 21.57
C GLU A 48 -13.52 -20.96 21.33
N ALA A 49 -13.57 -19.67 21.67
CA ALA A 49 -14.71 -18.82 21.45
C ALA A 49 -14.79 -18.60 19.96
N THR A 50 -15.88 -19.06 19.35
CA THR A 50 -16.13 -18.83 17.93
C THR A 50 -16.31 -17.34 17.70
N VAL A 51 -15.41 -16.76 16.91
CA VAL A 51 -15.47 -15.35 16.49
C VAL A 51 -15.96 -15.24 15.05
N TYR A 52 -16.71 -14.19 14.77
CA TYR A 52 -17.27 -13.87 13.47
C TYR A 52 -16.67 -12.56 12.97
N CYS A 53 -16.09 -12.59 11.77
CA CYS A 53 -15.47 -11.44 11.14
C CYS A 53 -16.41 -10.84 10.09
N ILE A 54 -16.71 -9.55 10.22
CA ILE A 54 -17.48 -8.79 9.23
C ILE A 54 -16.56 -7.76 8.58
N ARG A 55 -16.57 -7.71 7.25
CA ARG A 55 -15.82 -6.73 6.47
C ARG A 55 -16.58 -5.41 6.38
N GLU A 56 -15.97 -4.33 6.84
CA GLU A 56 -16.55 -2.99 6.78
C GLU A 56 -15.70 -2.07 5.89
N ALA A 57 -16.37 -1.34 5.00
CA ALA A 57 -15.75 -0.32 4.18
C ALA A 57 -15.51 0.94 5.03
N SER A 58 -14.26 1.34 5.18
CA SER A 58 -13.92 2.57 5.91
C SER A 58 -14.29 3.80 5.07
N ILE A 59 -15.05 4.74 5.62
CA ILE A 59 -15.39 6.00 4.94
C ILE A 59 -14.10 6.84 4.84
N GLY A 60 -13.61 7.05 3.62
CA GLY A 60 -12.42 7.88 3.34
C GLY A 60 -11.11 7.13 3.10
N SER A 61 -11.06 5.82 3.36
CA SER A 61 -9.95 4.94 2.96
C SER A 61 -10.50 3.76 2.18
N ARG A 62 -9.95 3.46 0.99
CA ARG A 62 -10.34 2.27 0.21
C ARG A 62 -9.86 0.95 0.84
N ILE A 63 -9.38 1.00 2.07
CA ILE A 63 -8.93 -0.18 2.82
C ILE A 63 -10.13 -0.71 3.58
N GLU A 64 -10.61 -1.88 3.15
CA GLU A 64 -11.58 -2.67 3.90
C GLU A 64 -10.91 -3.22 5.15
N ARG A 65 -11.64 -3.22 6.28
CA ARG A 65 -11.16 -3.81 7.54
C ARG A 65 -12.12 -4.90 7.97
N ASP A 66 -11.55 -6.00 8.43
CA ASP A 66 -12.31 -7.09 9.02
C ASP A 66 -12.38 -6.85 10.53
N PHE A 67 -13.59 -6.77 11.07
CA PHE A 67 -13.84 -6.67 12.51
C PHE A 67 -14.30 -8.04 13.01
N CYS A 68 -13.53 -8.67 13.89
CA CYS A 68 -13.84 -9.99 14.45
C CYS A 68 -14.30 -9.85 15.90
N ARG A 69 -15.46 -10.44 16.23
CA ARG A 69 -16.06 -10.42 17.58
C ARG A 69 -16.83 -11.70 17.84
N THR A 70 -17.14 -12.02 19.09
CA THR A 70 -18.08 -13.11 19.40
C THR A 70 -19.49 -12.78 18.92
N ARG A 71 -20.38 -13.78 18.87
CA ARG A 71 -21.77 -13.54 18.47
C ARG A 71 -22.48 -12.60 19.44
N GLU A 72 -22.23 -12.78 20.74
CA GLU A 72 -22.81 -11.97 21.80
C GLU A 72 -22.45 -10.49 21.62
N GLU A 73 -21.16 -10.19 21.39
CA GLU A 73 -20.70 -8.83 21.12
C GLU A 73 -21.34 -8.22 19.86
N TRP A 74 -21.60 -9.04 18.84
CA TRP A 74 -22.27 -8.58 17.63
C TRP A 74 -23.75 -8.27 17.89
N LEU A 75 -24.43 -9.10 18.68
CA LEU A 75 -25.83 -8.88 19.08
C LEU A 75 -25.98 -7.61 19.92
N GLU A 76 -25.00 -7.29 20.79
CA GLU A 76 -24.95 -6.01 21.50
C GLU A 76 -24.86 -4.81 20.55
N LYS A 77 -24.25 -5.00 19.37
CA LYS A 77 -24.18 -4.01 18.30
C LYS A 77 -25.40 -4.01 17.37
N GLY A 78 -26.35 -4.92 17.58
CA GLY A 78 -27.56 -5.05 16.77
C GLY A 78 -27.37 -5.79 15.44
N THR A 79 -26.24 -6.47 15.26
CA THR A 79 -25.93 -7.24 14.04
C THR A 79 -25.87 -8.72 14.40
N ASP A 80 -26.60 -9.60 13.70
CA ASP A 80 -26.43 -11.05 13.86
C ASP A 80 -25.56 -11.59 12.70
N PRO A 81 -24.30 -12.00 12.97
CA PRO A 81 -23.38 -12.47 11.93
C PRO A 81 -23.82 -13.79 11.28
N LEU A 82 -24.77 -14.52 11.88
CA LEU A 82 -25.31 -15.77 11.34
C LEU A 82 -26.59 -15.57 10.52
N LYS A 83 -27.20 -14.38 10.56
CA LYS A 83 -28.44 -14.13 9.83
C LYS A 83 -28.11 -13.86 8.35
N ARG A 84 -28.10 -14.94 7.57
CA ARG A 84 -27.95 -14.89 6.11
C ARG A 84 -29.23 -14.33 5.50
N ASN A 85 -29.11 -13.27 4.68
CA ASN A 85 -30.21 -12.73 3.88
C ASN A 85 -30.45 -13.55 2.62
#